data_AF-A0A3N5NHR3-F1
#
_entry.id   AF-A0A3N5NHR3-F1
#
_cell.length_a   1.000
_cell.length_b   1.000
_cell.length_c   1.000
_cell.angle_alpha   90.00
_cell.angle_beta   90.00
_cell.angle_gamma   90.00
#
_symmetry.space_group_name_H-M   'P 1'
#
loop_
_entity.id
_entity.type
_entity.pdbx_description
1 polymer ?
#
loop_
_entity_poly.entity_id
_entity_poly.type
_entity_poly.pdbx_seq_one_letter_code
_entity_poly.pdbx_strand_id
1 'polypeptide(L)'
;LWAVAARSLNFRGQPLSPPGIDLEVAPAPGPWFDLYAYDSANPCTEGPGPSRGANRDYFNQSGIVWFAGSVPLYKDGRLVGGLGVSGDGVEQDDYVSQLGSEGFHPPDELRVDNSVIKDRDGREARVPYVKFPRHPEFEASQ
;
A
#
# COMPACT_ATOMS: atom_id res chain seq x y z
N LEU A 1 0.92 8.80 13.02
CA LEU A 1 1.43 7.75 12.11
C LEU A 1 0.32 7.47 11.11
N TRP A 2 0.61 7.39 9.80
CA TRP A 2 -0.42 7.10 8.79
C TRP A 2 -0.82 5.62 8.81
N ALA A 3 -2.08 5.34 8.56
CA ALA A 3 -2.61 4.04 8.16
C ALA A 3 -2.28 3.82 6.68
N VAL A 4 -1.38 2.86 6.43
CA VAL A 4 -0.82 2.56 5.10
C VAL A 4 -1.34 1.21 4.65
N ALA A 5 -1.86 1.14 3.43
CA ALA A 5 -2.26 -0.11 2.77
C ALA A 5 -1.17 -0.59 1.80
N ALA A 6 -1.23 -1.84 1.34
CA ALA A 6 -0.22 -2.35 0.40
C ALA A 6 -0.23 -1.62 -0.95
N ARG A 7 -1.37 -1.07 -1.40
CA ARG A 7 -1.40 -0.17 -2.56
C ARG A 7 -0.57 1.09 -2.34
N SER A 8 -0.62 1.66 -1.14
CA SER A 8 0.17 2.83 -0.77
C SER A 8 1.67 2.50 -0.75
N LEU A 9 2.02 1.32 -0.22
CA LEU A 9 3.39 0.80 -0.26
C LEU A 9 3.88 0.66 -1.70
N ASN A 10 3.12 -0.04 -2.55
CA ASN A 10 3.42 -0.22 -3.97
C ASN A 10 3.68 1.13 -4.66
N PHE A 11 2.75 2.08 -4.50
CA PHE A 11 2.79 3.38 -5.18
C PHE A 11 4.04 4.20 -4.80
N ARG A 12 4.40 4.21 -3.52
CA ARG A 12 5.58 4.92 -3.01
C ARG A 12 6.89 4.13 -3.15
N GLY A 13 6.80 2.83 -3.41
CA GLY A 13 7.93 1.92 -3.67
C GLY A 13 8.29 1.78 -5.14
N GLN A 14 7.68 2.54 -6.05
CA GLN A 14 8.03 2.47 -7.47
C GLN A 14 9.40 3.11 -7.76
N PRO A 15 10.22 2.51 -8.66
CA PRO A 15 11.47 3.12 -9.12
C PRO A 15 11.25 4.42 -9.90
N LEU A 16 10.05 4.60 -10.46
CA LEU A 16 9.65 5.76 -11.26
C LEU A 16 8.38 6.36 -10.63
N SER A 17 8.51 7.53 -10.02
CA SER A 17 7.46 8.20 -9.23
C SER A 17 7.31 9.68 -9.60
N PRO A 18 6.08 10.24 -9.59
CA PRO A 18 4.80 9.56 -9.38
C PRO A 18 4.50 8.59 -10.55
N PRO A 19 3.95 7.41 -10.28
CA PRO A 19 3.62 6.43 -11.32
C PRO A 19 2.65 7.05 -12.35
N GLY A 20 3.11 7.22 -13.60
CA GLY A 20 2.35 7.87 -14.67
C GLY A 20 3.08 7.79 -16.02
N ILE A 21 2.37 8.15 -17.10
CA ILE A 21 2.85 8.11 -18.50
C ILE A 21 3.67 9.36 -18.88
N ASP A 22 3.79 10.35 -18.00
CA ASP A 22 4.49 11.59 -18.33
C ASP A 22 6.00 11.35 -18.47
N LEU A 23 6.42 11.03 -19.70
CA LEU A 23 7.80 10.82 -20.12
C LEU A 23 8.60 12.13 -20.17
N GLU A 24 7.94 13.29 -20.01
CA GLU A 24 8.60 14.60 -20.07
C GLU A 24 9.31 14.94 -18.75
N VAL A 25 8.92 14.28 -17.66
CA VAL A 25 9.60 14.41 -16.37
C VAL A 25 10.50 13.21 -16.13
N ALA A 26 11.78 13.50 -15.89
CA ALA A 26 12.73 12.43 -15.60
C ALA A 26 12.31 11.76 -14.28
N PRO A 27 12.03 10.46 -14.31
CA PRO A 27 11.45 9.76 -13.18
C PRO A 27 12.42 9.74 -12.00
N ALA A 28 11.89 9.96 -10.80
CA ALA A 28 12.62 9.80 -9.56
C ALA A 28 12.10 8.59 -8.78
N PRO A 29 12.95 7.87 -8.03
CA PRO A 29 12.47 6.83 -7.13
C PRO A 29 11.44 7.37 -6.14
N GLY A 30 10.39 6.58 -5.90
CA GLY A 30 9.40 6.90 -4.89
C GLY A 30 10.02 6.94 -3.48
N PRO A 31 9.40 7.62 -2.51
CA PRO A 31 9.97 7.80 -1.17
C PRO A 31 10.27 6.50 -0.40
N TRP A 32 9.71 5.37 -0.82
CA TRP A 32 9.91 4.05 -0.22
C TRP A 32 10.58 3.06 -1.19
N PHE A 33 11.19 3.54 -2.28
CA PHE A 33 11.91 2.67 -3.20
C PHE A 33 13.10 1.96 -2.54
N ASP A 34 13.84 2.66 -1.67
CA ASP A 34 14.96 2.05 -0.94
C ASP A 34 14.49 0.93 0.00
N LEU A 35 13.28 1.08 0.57
CA LEU A 35 12.64 0.06 1.38
C LEU A 35 12.27 -1.17 0.53
N TYR A 36 11.69 -0.96 -0.65
CA TYR A 36 11.41 -2.02 -1.62
C TYR A 36 12.70 -2.75 -2.04
N ALA A 37 13.76 -2.01 -2.38
CA ALA A 37 15.03 -2.57 -2.79
C ALA A 37 15.69 -3.38 -1.65
N TYR A 38 15.61 -2.88 -0.41
CA TYR A 38 16.11 -3.59 0.76
C TYR A 38 15.35 -4.91 1.00
N ASP A 39 14.03 -4.86 1.07
CA ASP A 39 13.19 -6.04 1.31
C ASP A 39 13.36 -7.11 0.22
N SER A 40 13.44 -6.68 -1.05
CA SER A 40 13.71 -7.57 -2.19
C SER A 40 15.08 -8.25 -2.11
N ALA A 41 16.10 -7.55 -1.62
CA ALA A 41 17.45 -8.09 -1.46
C ALA A 41 17.63 -8.94 -0.18
N ASN A 42 16.71 -8.83 0.78
CA ASN A 42 16.81 -9.46 2.10
C ASN A 42 15.50 -10.19 2.44
N PRO A 43 15.13 -11.25 1.69
CA PRO A 43 13.94 -12.03 2.00
C PRO A 43 14.05 -12.64 3.41
N CYS A 44 12.90 -12.90 4.04
CA CYS A 44 12.82 -13.50 5.37
C CYS A 44 13.33 -12.58 6.51
N THR A 45 13.29 -11.26 6.35
CA THR A 45 13.78 -10.30 7.36
C THR A 45 12.71 -9.39 7.99
N GLU A 46 11.41 -9.62 7.75
CA GLU A 46 10.34 -8.64 8.05
C GLU A 46 10.56 -7.27 7.35
N GLY A 47 11.25 -7.29 6.20
CA GLY A 47 11.79 -6.08 5.60
C GLY A 47 12.73 -5.33 6.56
N PRO A 48 12.60 -4.00 6.75
CA PRO A 48 13.48 -3.20 7.61
C PRO A 48 13.04 -3.26 9.08
N GLY A 49 12.14 -4.19 9.44
CA GLY A 49 11.54 -4.28 10.75
C GLY A 49 12.59 -4.30 11.88
N PRO A 50 12.22 -3.96 13.12
CA PRO A 50 13.19 -3.76 14.21
C PRO A 50 14.12 -4.94 14.44
N SER A 51 13.62 -6.16 14.16
CA SER A 51 14.36 -7.40 14.30
C SER A 51 15.17 -7.80 13.08
N ARG A 52 14.86 -7.29 11.87
CA ARG A 52 15.49 -7.71 10.60
C ARG A 52 15.61 -9.23 10.44
N GLY A 53 14.58 -9.99 10.82
CA GLY A 53 14.63 -11.45 10.76
C GLY A 53 15.21 -12.14 12.01
N ALA A 54 15.68 -11.39 13.01
CA ALA A 54 16.31 -11.96 14.20
C ALA A 54 15.31 -12.38 15.29
N ASN A 55 14.09 -11.85 15.26
CA ASN A 55 13.06 -12.16 16.25
C ASN A 55 12.30 -13.42 15.83
N ARG A 56 12.63 -14.54 16.46
CA ARG A 56 12.05 -15.86 16.20
C ARG A 56 10.66 -16.07 16.80
N ASP A 57 10.14 -15.11 17.55
CA ASP A 57 8.76 -15.16 18.09
C ASP A 57 7.72 -15.03 16.96
N TYR A 58 8.10 -14.43 15.83
CA TYR A 58 7.26 -14.35 14.63
C TYR A 58 7.68 -15.43 13.64
N PHE A 59 6.86 -16.47 13.54
CA PHE A 59 6.95 -17.46 12.47
C PHE A 59 6.42 -16.82 11.18
N ASN A 60 7.20 -16.85 10.09
CA ASN A 60 6.89 -16.32 8.75
C ASN A 60 7.30 -14.86 8.48
N GLN A 61 8.57 -14.54 8.74
CA GLN A 61 9.17 -13.22 8.51
C GLN A 61 9.42 -12.87 7.03
N SER A 62 8.57 -13.33 6.12
CA SER A 62 8.84 -13.47 4.68
C SER A 62 9.04 -12.16 3.91
N GLY A 63 8.95 -11.01 4.59
CA GLY A 63 9.14 -9.67 4.01
C GLY A 63 7.81 -8.96 3.78
N ILE A 64 7.83 -7.98 2.88
CA ILE A 64 6.68 -7.14 2.56
C ILE A 64 6.06 -7.59 1.24
N VAL A 65 4.73 -7.70 1.20
CA VAL A 65 3.99 -7.87 -0.05
C VAL A 65 3.74 -6.50 -0.69
N TRP A 66 4.32 -6.28 -1.87
CA TRP A 66 4.34 -4.98 -2.56
C TRP A 66 3.26 -4.79 -3.62
N PHE A 67 2.22 -5.63 -3.66
CA PHE A 67 1.04 -5.43 -4.53
C PHE A 67 -0.20 -5.15 -3.70
N ALA A 68 -1.21 -4.52 -4.31
CA ALA A 68 -2.44 -4.16 -3.64
C ALA A 68 -3.25 -5.40 -3.19
N GLY A 69 -4.20 -5.23 -2.27
CA GLY A 69 -4.92 -6.34 -1.65
C GLY A 69 -4.71 -6.49 -0.14
N SER A 70 -4.31 -5.43 0.58
CA SER A 70 -4.35 -5.48 2.05
C SER A 70 -4.55 -4.12 2.68
N VAL A 71 -5.22 -4.12 3.83
CA VAL A 71 -5.56 -2.94 4.62
C VAL A 71 -5.23 -3.15 6.11
N PRO A 72 -4.78 -2.11 6.83
CA PRO A 72 -4.58 -2.17 8.26
C PRO A 72 -5.93 -2.18 9.00
N LEU A 73 -6.00 -2.92 10.10
CA LEU A 73 -7.19 -3.01 10.95
C LEU A 73 -7.02 -2.16 12.20
N TYR A 74 -8.02 -1.33 12.50
CA TYR A 74 -8.03 -0.44 13.64
C TYR A 74 -9.22 -0.75 14.56
N LYS A 75 -9.00 -0.60 15.87
CA LYS A 75 -10.05 -0.62 16.88
C LYS A 75 -9.76 0.47 17.91
N ASP A 76 -10.75 1.30 18.21
CA ASP A 76 -10.62 2.43 19.13
C ASP A 76 -9.42 3.36 18.78
N GLY A 77 -9.20 3.58 17.48
CA GLY A 77 -8.10 4.40 16.96
C GLY A 77 -6.69 3.79 17.04
N ARG A 78 -6.57 2.53 17.48
CA ARG A 78 -5.29 1.79 17.52
C ARG A 78 -5.22 0.73 16.44
N LEU A 79 -4.04 0.59 15.84
CA LEU A 79 -3.71 -0.54 14.96
C LEU A 79 -3.78 -1.83 15.77
N VAL A 80 -4.60 -2.78 15.32
CA VAL A 80 -4.79 -4.09 15.96
C VAL A 80 -4.43 -5.27 15.04
N GLY A 81 -4.12 -5.01 13.77
CA GLY A 81 -3.69 -6.05 12.83
C GLY A 81 -3.76 -5.58 11.39
N GLY A 82 -3.84 -6.54 10.48
CA GLY A 82 -4.04 -6.31 9.04
C GLY A 82 -4.87 -7.43 8.44
N LEU A 83 -5.59 -7.10 7.37
CA LEU A 83 -6.31 -8.06 6.53
C LEU A 83 -5.69 -8.01 5.13
N GLY A 84 -5.34 -9.18 4.60
CA GLY A 84 -4.83 -9.33 3.24
C GLY A 84 -5.61 -10.38 2.45
N VAL A 85 -5.87 -10.07 1.19
CA VAL A 85 -6.55 -10.92 0.21
C VAL A 85 -5.60 -11.13 -0.96
N SER A 86 -5.59 -12.34 -1.51
CA SER A 86 -4.85 -12.67 -2.72
C SER A 86 -5.65 -13.68 -3.53
N GLY A 87 -5.81 -13.42 -4.83
CA GLY A 87 -6.32 -14.42 -5.76
C GLY A 87 -6.61 -13.88 -7.15
N ASP A 88 -7.51 -12.91 -7.26
CA ASP A 88 -7.95 -12.33 -8.53
C ASP A 88 -7.02 -11.15 -8.91
N GLY A 89 -7.49 -10.20 -9.73
CA GLY A 89 -6.76 -8.96 -9.99
C GLY A 89 -6.59 -8.07 -8.75
N VAL A 90 -5.51 -7.29 -8.73
CA VAL A 90 -5.14 -6.46 -7.56
C VAL A 90 -6.17 -5.38 -7.21
N GLU A 91 -7.01 -4.97 -8.16
CA GLU A 91 -8.18 -4.12 -7.89
C GLU A 91 -9.32 -4.89 -7.20
N GLN A 92 -9.57 -6.16 -7.57
CA GLN A 92 -10.54 -7.00 -6.87
C GLN A 92 -10.07 -7.35 -5.45
N ASP A 93 -8.79 -7.65 -5.27
CA ASP A 93 -8.23 -7.95 -3.94
C ASP A 93 -8.38 -6.77 -2.98
N ASP A 94 -8.21 -5.53 -3.48
CA ASP A 94 -8.49 -4.30 -2.72
C ASP A 94 -9.97 -4.17 -2.34
N TYR A 95 -10.88 -4.52 -3.26
CA TYR A 95 -12.32 -4.48 -3.01
C TYR A 95 -12.70 -5.42 -1.86
N VAL A 96 -12.24 -6.67 -1.95
CA VAL A 96 -12.51 -7.69 -0.91
C VAL A 96 -11.83 -7.32 0.40
N SER A 97 -10.60 -6.79 0.37
CA SER A 97 -9.89 -6.36 1.58
C SER A 97 -10.58 -5.20 2.28
N GLN A 98 -11.01 -4.18 1.53
CA GLN A 98 -11.75 -3.05 2.11
C GLN A 98 -13.06 -3.52 2.75
N LEU A 99 -13.88 -4.29 2.02
CA LEU A 99 -15.17 -4.75 2.50
C LEU A 99 -15.04 -5.76 3.65
N GLY A 100 -14.04 -6.63 3.60
CA GLY A 100 -13.75 -7.60 4.66
C GLY A 100 -13.26 -6.96 5.96
N SER A 101 -12.86 -5.69 5.94
CA SER A 101 -12.40 -4.93 7.10
C SER A 101 -13.48 -4.02 7.73
N GLU A 102 -14.76 -4.21 7.35
CA GLU A 102 -15.88 -3.43 7.87
C GLU A 102 -15.91 -3.40 9.41
N GLY A 103 -16.08 -2.21 9.99
CA GLY A 103 -16.01 -2.00 11.44
C GLY A 103 -14.59 -1.93 12.02
N PHE A 104 -13.55 -2.13 11.19
CA PHE A 104 -12.13 -2.05 11.58
C PHE A 104 -11.34 -1.07 10.70
N HIS A 105 -12.00 -0.15 10.01
CA HIS A 105 -11.31 0.86 9.21
C HIS A 105 -10.51 1.82 10.11
N PRO A 106 -9.36 2.34 9.63
CA PRO A 106 -8.66 3.41 10.34
C PRO A 106 -9.55 4.65 10.50
N PRO A 107 -9.35 5.45 11.57
CA PRO A 107 -9.87 6.81 11.62
C PRO A 107 -9.50 7.58 10.35
N ASP A 108 -10.45 8.38 9.83
CA ASP A 108 -10.27 9.06 8.55
C ASP A 108 -9.02 9.94 8.55
N GLU A 109 -8.68 10.59 9.66
CA GLU A 109 -7.52 11.47 9.79
C GLU A 109 -6.20 10.70 9.68
N LEU A 110 -6.20 9.40 9.98
CA LEU A 110 -5.02 8.55 9.89
C LEU A 110 -4.85 7.96 8.49
N ARG A 111 -5.82 8.04 7.59
CA ARG A 111 -5.67 7.43 6.25
C ARG A 111 -4.58 8.13 5.43
N VAL A 112 -3.67 7.35 4.85
CA VAL A 112 -2.54 7.89 4.07
C VAL A 112 -2.96 8.66 2.81
N ASP A 113 -4.19 8.48 2.34
CA ASP A 113 -4.74 9.26 1.24
C ASP A 113 -5.06 10.72 1.60
N ASN A 114 -4.96 11.11 2.87
CA ASN A 114 -4.85 12.52 3.27
C ASN A 114 -3.45 13.13 3.03
N SER A 115 -2.48 12.31 2.62
CA SER A 115 -1.11 12.73 2.32
C SER A 115 -0.83 12.83 0.81
N VAL A 116 0.19 13.61 0.47
CA VAL A 116 0.72 13.74 -0.89
C VAL A 116 2.19 13.33 -0.92
N ILE A 117 2.64 12.87 -2.08
CA ILE A 117 4.06 12.88 -2.45
C ILE A 117 4.33 14.09 -3.33
N LYS A 118 5.48 14.74 -3.13
CA LYS A 118 5.98 15.76 -4.04
C LYS A 118 7.04 15.13 -4.91
N ASP A 119 6.97 15.36 -6.21
CA ASP A 119 8.05 15.00 -7.10
C ASP A 119 9.17 16.05 -7.06
N ARG A 120 10.24 15.80 -7.83
CA ARG A 120 11.41 16.69 -7.93
C ARG A 120 11.08 18.10 -8.45
N ASP A 121 9.99 18.22 -9.21
CA ASP A 121 9.53 19.47 -9.84
C ASP A 121 8.46 20.16 -8.95
N GLY A 122 8.21 19.62 -7.75
CA GLY A 122 7.28 20.15 -6.76
C GLY A 122 5.81 19.80 -7.02
N ARG A 123 5.51 18.97 -8.02
CA ARG A 123 4.14 18.54 -8.32
C ARG A 123 3.68 17.54 -7.26
N GLU A 124 2.42 17.67 -6.86
CA GLU A 124 1.83 16.83 -5.81
C GLU A 124 1.00 15.70 -6.41
N ALA A 125 1.22 14.48 -5.95
CA ALA A 125 0.37 13.33 -6.21
C ALA A 125 -0.19 12.77 -4.89
N ARG A 126 -1.51 12.62 -4.80
CA ARG A 126 -2.16 12.01 -3.63
C ARG A 126 -1.78 10.53 -3.55
N VAL A 127 -1.48 10.06 -2.35
CA VAL A 127 -1.16 8.65 -2.13
C VAL A 127 -2.45 7.84 -2.18
N PRO A 128 -2.54 6.77 -2.98
CA PRO A 128 -3.71 5.90 -2.96
C PRO A 128 -3.72 5.06 -1.68
N TYR A 129 -4.89 4.95 -1.05
CA TYR A 129 -5.12 4.00 0.05
C TYR A 129 -5.59 2.65 -0.51
N VAL A 130 -6.71 2.64 -1.21
CA VAL A 130 -7.23 1.51 -2.01
C VAL A 130 -7.73 2.06 -3.35
N LYS A 131 -7.96 1.20 -4.35
CA LYS A 131 -8.50 1.62 -5.64
C LYS A 131 -9.74 0.82 -5.99
N PHE A 132 -10.82 1.52 -6.28
CA PHE A 132 -12.06 0.95 -6.75
C PHE A 132 -12.28 1.19 -8.24
N PRO A 133 -13.08 0.35 -8.91
CA PRO A 133 -13.59 0.66 -10.24
C PRO A 133 -14.27 2.03 -10.26
N ARG A 134 -14.03 2.82 -11.32
CA ARG A 134 -14.69 4.13 -11.49
C ARG A 134 -16.20 3.98 -11.73
N HIS A 135 -16.58 2.83 -12.30
CA HIS A 135 -17.96 2.41 -12.57
C HIS A 135 -18.14 1.01 -11.98
N PRO A 136 -18.59 0.90 -10.71
CA PRO A 136 -18.79 -0.40 -10.06
C PRO A 136 -20.03 -1.14 -10.59
N GLU A 137 -20.97 -0.43 -11.22
CA GLU A 137 -22.14 -0.99 -11.87
C GLU A 137 -21.84 -1.52 -13.30
N PHE A 138 -22.41 -2.68 -13.62
CA PHE A 138 -22.59 -3.09 -15.00
C PHE A 138 -23.83 -2.39 -15.57
N GLU A 139 -23.66 -1.38 -16.41
CA GLU A 139 -24.72 -0.98 -17.33
C GLU A 139 -24.77 -2.00 -18.48
N ALA A 140 -25.61 -3.02 -18.34
CA ALA A 140 -25.99 -3.81 -19.50
C ALA A 140 -26.72 -2.86 -20.47
N SER A 141 -26.15 -2.67 -21.66
CA SER A 141 -26.78 -1.88 -22.73
C SER A 141 -28.20 -2.39 -22.96
N GLN A 142 -29.17 -1.47 -22.87
CA GLN A 142 -30.55 -1.71 -23.32
C GLN A 142 -30.60 -1.98 -24.83
#